data_AF-A0A820EN85-F1
#
_entry.id   AF-A0A820EN85-F1
#
_cell.length_a   1.000
_cell.length_b   1.000
_cell.length_c   1.000
_cell.angle_alpha   90.00
_cell.angle_beta   90.00
_cell.angle_gamma   90.00
#
_symmetry.space_group_name_H-M   'P 1'
#
loop_
_entity.id
_entity.type
_entity.pdbx_description
1 polymer ?
#
loop_
_entity_poly.entity_id
_entity_poly.type
_entity_poly.pdbx_seq_one_letter_code
_entity_poly.pdbx_strand_id
1 'polypeptide(L)' 'MIDETLVYDGISLDDINYKSVKFSVCDKDSSVNHCLGEYRFKLSTIQSDQYQIYSVYLQNKID' A
#
# COMPACT_ATOMS: atom_id res chain seq x y z
N MET A 1 -1.07 -18.60 -5.94
CA MET A 1 -1.19 -17.16 -5.71
C MET A 1 -2.66 -16.87 -5.52
N ILE A 2 -3.02 -16.20 -4.43
CA ILE A 2 -4.37 -15.69 -4.24
C ILE A 2 -4.36 -14.27 -4.82
N ASP A 3 -5.32 -13.96 -5.68
CA ASP A 3 -5.56 -12.60 -6.18
C ASP A 3 -6.64 -11.99 -5.28
N GLU A 4 -6.28 -10.94 -4.54
CA GLU A 4 -7.15 -10.31 -3.55
C GLU A 4 -7.29 -8.81 -3.85
N THR A 5 -8.52 -8.30 -3.73
CA THR A 5 -8.82 -6.87 -3.86
C THR A 5 -9.32 -6.34 -2.53
N LEU A 6 -8.63 -5.33 -1.97
CA LEU A 6 -9.07 -4.59 -0.78
C LEU A 6 -9.72 -3.28 -1.21
N VAL A 7 -10.93 -3.03 -0.73
CA VAL A 7 -11.72 -1.82 -1.03
C VAL A 7 -11.81 -0.93 0.21
N TYR A 8 -11.55 0.36 0.03
CA TYR A 8 -11.67 1.38 1.07
C TYR A 8 -12.78 2.36 0.68
N ASP A 9 -13.91 2.30 1.38
CA ASP A 9 -15.03 3.21 1.16
C ASP A 9 -14.83 4.56 1.87
N GLY A 10 -15.51 5.60 1.37
CA GLY A 10 -15.56 6.92 2.01
C GLY A 10 -14.26 7.74 1.90
N ILE A 11 -13.36 7.38 0.98
CA ILE A 11 -12.15 8.16 0.70
C ILE A 11 -12.53 9.48 0.02
N SER A 12 -12.24 10.59 0.69
CA SER A 12 -12.52 11.95 0.21
C SER A 12 -11.42 12.51 -0.70
N LEU A 13 -11.67 13.64 -1.36
CA LEU A 13 -10.64 14.35 -2.13
C LEU A 13 -9.50 14.85 -1.23
N ASP A 14 -9.79 15.29 -0.01
CA ASP A 14 -8.76 15.70 0.95
C ASP A 14 -7.86 14.51 1.31
N ASP A 15 -8.44 13.31 1.47
CA ASP A 15 -7.67 12.09 1.68
C ASP A 15 -6.74 11.80 0.51
N ILE A 16 -7.23 11.92 -0.73
CA ILE A 16 -6.41 11.73 -1.93
C ILE A 16 -5.25 12.73 -1.98
N ASN A 17 -5.50 13.98 -1.61
CA ASN A 17 -4.50 15.04 -1.66
C ASN A 17 -3.40 14.89 -0.59
N TYR A 18 -3.75 14.41 0.59
CA TYR A 18 -2.86 14.46 1.75
C TYR A 18 -2.39 13.09 2.28
N LYS A 19 -3.08 11.99 1.96
CA LYS A 19 -2.72 10.65 2.45
C LYS A 19 -1.81 9.89 1.48
N SER A 20 -1.16 8.88 2.04
CA SER A 20 -0.37 7.89 1.32
C SER A 20 -0.85 6.50 1.70
N VAL A 21 -0.76 5.56 0.76
CA VAL A 21 -0.98 4.15 1.04
C VAL A 21 0.38 3.49 1.21
N LYS A 22 0.49 2.67 2.24
CA LYS A 22 1.69 1.89 2.56
C LYS A 22 1.33 0.42 2.57
N PHE A 23 1.93 -0.35 1.67
CA PHE A 23 1.86 -1.80 1.65
C PHE A 23 3.07 -2.35 2.39
N SER A 24 2.83 -3.22 3.38
CA SER A 24 3.89 -3.92 4.11
C SER A 24 3.69 -5.41 3.91
N VAL A 25 4.75 -6.11 3.51
CA VAL A 25 4.75 -7.57 3.37
C VAL A 25 5.41 -8.13 4.61
N CYS A 26 4.69 -9.02 5.31
CA CYS A 26 5.16 -9.62 6.56
C CYS A 26 5.12 -11.13 6.44
N ASP A 27 6.10 -11.78 7.06
CA ASP A 27 6.06 -13.20 7.35
C ASP A 27 5.33 -13.45 8.67
N LYS A 28 4.47 -14.46 8.67
CA LYS A 28 3.62 -14.84 9.80
C LYS A 28 4.21 -16.08 10.47
N ASP A 29 5.44 -15.96 10.96
CA ASP A 29 6.12 -17.03 11.69
C ASP A 29 6.09 -16.76 13.20
N SER A 30 4.95 -17.05 13.82
CA SER A 30 4.68 -17.11 15.27
C SER A 30 4.86 -15.83 16.12
N SER A 31 3.83 -15.52 16.94
CA SER A 31 3.63 -14.42 17.93
C SER A 31 3.96 -12.96 17.55
N VAL A 32 4.92 -12.71 16.66
CA VAL A 32 5.30 -11.39 16.17
C VAL A 32 5.40 -11.45 14.65
N ASN A 33 4.65 -10.60 13.95
CA ASN A 33 4.75 -10.50 12.49
C ASN A 33 6.11 -9.89 12.12
N HIS A 34 6.90 -10.60 11.33
CA HIS A 34 8.19 -10.12 10.86
C HIS A 34 8.01 -9.37 9.54
N CYS A 35 8.28 -8.06 9.52
CA CYS A 35 8.17 -7.26 8.30
C CYS A 35 9.35 -7.54 7.35
N LEU A 36 9.06 -8.03 6.15
CA LEU A 36 10.04 -8.28 5.09
C LEU A 36 10.39 -7.01 4.32
N GLY A 37 9.46 -6.05 4.26
CA GLY A 37 9.66 -4.77 3.59
C GLY A 37 8.34 -4.05 3.29
N GLU A 38 8.45 -2.81 2.83
CA GLU A 38 7.31 -1.96 2.51
C GLU A 38 7.48 -1.17 1.22
N TYR A 39 6.35 -0.77 0.65
CA TYR A 39 6.26 0.17 -0.46
C TYR A 39 5.21 1.23 -0.11
N ARG A 40 5.50 2.49 -0.44
CA ARG A 40 4.61 3.62 -0.18
C ARG A 40 4.43 4.45 -1.45
N PHE A 41 3.20 4.86 -1.71
CA PHE A 41 2.91 5.87 -2.72
C PHE A 41 1.88 6.87 -2.20
N LYS A 42 1.92 8.10 -2.71
CA LYS A 42 0.95 9.14 -2.37
C LYS A 42 -0.31 8.93 -3.19
N LEU A 43 -1.49 9.10 -2.59
CA LEU A 43 -2.74 8.97 -3.36
C LEU A 43 -2.83 10.03 -4.46
N SER A 44 -2.23 11.21 -4.26
CA SER A 44 -2.20 12.30 -5.23
C SER A 44 -1.43 12.00 -6.52
N THR A 45 -0.67 10.90 -6.59
CA THR A 45 -0.03 10.47 -7.85
C THR A 45 -0.96 9.59 -8.71
N ILE A 46 -2.10 9.16 -8.17
CA ILE A 46 -3.09 8.40 -8.92
C ILE A 46 -3.97 9.37 -9.70
N GLN A 47 -4.16 9.09 -11.00
CA GLN A 47 -5.14 9.80 -11.81
C GLN A 47 -6.52 9.23 -11.53
N SER A 48 -7.50 10.10 -11.21
CA SER A 48 -8.89 9.68 -10.98
C SER A 48 -9.42 8.86 -12.17
N ASP A 49 -10.21 7.84 -11.86
CA ASP A 49 -10.84 6.91 -12.81
C ASP A 49 -9.87 6.10 -13.70
N GLN A 50 -8.57 6.10 -13.37
CA GLN A 50 -7.59 5.25 -14.03
C GLN A 50 -7.10 4.13 -13.13
N TYR A 51 -7.10 2.92 -13.70
CA TYR A 51 -6.42 1.79 -13.09
C TYR A 51 -4.91 1.88 -13.33
N GLN A 52 -4.13 1.69 -12.27
CA GLN A 52 -2.66 1.71 -12.31
C GLN A 52 -2.11 0.40 -11.76
N ILE A 53 -1.12 -0.17 -12.48
CA ILE A 53 -0.44 -1.41 -12.11
C ILE A 53 0.96 -1.06 -11.62
N TYR A 54 1.36 -1.68 -10.51
CA TYR A 54 2.67 -1.48 -9.90
C TYR A 54 3.43 -2.81 -9.84
N SER A 55 4.70 -2.78 -10.26
CA SER A 55 5.68 -3.84 -10.03
C SER A 55 6.93 -3.20 -9.43
N VAL A 56 7.17 -3.41 -8.15
CA VAL A 56 8.13 -2.63 -7.36
C VAL A 56 9.00 -3.54 -6.50
N TYR A 57 10.21 -3.07 -6.18
CA TYR A 57 11.02 -3.67 -5.13
C TYR A 57 10.57 -3.14 -3.77
N LEU A 58 10.46 -4.04 -2.79
CA LEU A 58 10.20 -3.66 -1.41
C LEU A 58 11.46 -2.98 -0.82
N GLN A 59 11.23 -1.99 0.03
CA GLN A 59 12.29 -1.31 0.76
C GLN A 59 12.24 -1.68 2.24
N ASN A 60 13.40 -1.72 2.90
CA ASN A 60 13.43 -1.84 4.35
C ASN A 60 12.77 -0.63 4.99
N LYS A 61 12.16 -0.83 6.15
CA LYS A 61 11.54 0.24 6.93
C LYS A 61 12.58 1.32 7.21
N ILE A 62 12.38 2.51 6.64
CA ILE A 62 13.13 3.71 7.01
C ILE A 62 12.25 4.42 8.04
N ASP A 63 12.65 4.35 9.31
CA ASP A 63 12.01 5.06 10.42
C ASP A 63 12.26 6.57 10.33
#